data_AF-E6QL55-F1
#
_entry.id   AF-E6QL55-F1
#
_cell.length_a   1.000
_cell.length_b   1.000
_cell.length_c   1.000
_cell.angle_alpha   90.00
_cell.angle_beta   90.00
_cell.angle_gamma   90.00
#
_symmetry.space_group_name_H-M   'P 1'
#
loop_
_entity.id
_entity.type
_entity.pdbx_description
1 polymer ?
#
loop_
_entity_poly.entity_id
_entity_poly.type
_entity_poly.pdbx_seq_one_letter_code
_entity_poly.pdbx_strand_id
1 'polypeptide(L)'
;MMGSKPIDDGNYIFDADQRAELIREEPEAEQFLRPFIGATEFLYSVQRWILVLENANPSTLRDSRRLRERIAAVREFRQKSKSAGTRQLALTPTRFHVTVIPDRPFLVIPETTSENRDYVPIAWLRPPVVPSNLVRVLLDATLWHFAILTSRMHMAWLRHIGGRLKSDYRYSAGIVYNNFPWPQANEREKARIESLAQAILNARAGFPASSLADLYDVDAMAPELGRAHRALDQAVDRLYRGASFQSDRERVEHLFGEYEKLIMPSLIHVVPEASAPPRKARRGNKRLSAG
;
A
#
# COMPACT_ATOMS: atom_id res chain seq x y z
N MET A 1 3.16 -2.38 -1.90
CA MET A 1 3.55 -3.46 -0.95
C MET A 1 3.24 -3.05 0.50
N MET A 2 3.25 -3.99 1.44
CA MET A 2 3.20 -3.70 2.89
C MET A 2 4.57 -3.17 3.36
N GLY A 3 4.61 -2.34 4.41
CA GLY A 3 5.86 -1.94 5.06
C GLY A 3 6.46 -3.01 5.98
N SER A 4 7.47 -2.61 6.76
CA SER A 4 8.21 -3.48 7.69
C SER A 4 7.36 -3.95 8.87
N LYS A 5 7.45 -5.25 9.19
CA LYS A 5 6.76 -5.87 10.33
C LYS A 5 7.79 -6.44 11.33
N PRO A 6 8.06 -5.78 12.47
CA PRO A 6 9.11 -6.21 13.38
C PRO A 6 8.74 -7.46 14.21
N ILE A 7 7.53 -7.59 14.74
CA ILE A 7 7.14 -8.63 15.72
C ILE A 7 8.14 -8.69 16.89
N ASP A 8 8.16 -7.60 17.66
CA ASP A 8 9.20 -7.29 18.65
C ASP A 8 8.63 -6.86 20.01
N ASP A 9 7.31 -6.83 20.17
CA ASP A 9 6.64 -6.35 21.39
C ASP A 9 7.02 -4.90 21.77
N GLY A 10 7.33 -4.08 20.77
CA GLY A 10 7.76 -2.70 20.96
C GLY A 10 9.21 -2.54 21.43
N ASN A 11 9.98 -3.62 21.60
CA ASN A 11 11.38 -3.53 22.06
C ASN A 11 12.32 -2.80 21.09
N TYR A 12 11.95 -2.67 19.80
CA TYR A 12 12.71 -1.90 18.83
C TYR A 12 12.07 -0.56 18.49
N ILE A 13 10.94 -0.18 19.07
CA ILE A 13 10.21 1.05 18.75
C ILE A 13 10.36 2.05 19.91
N PHE A 14 10.60 3.31 19.57
CA PHE A 14 10.91 4.38 20.52
C PHE A 14 10.04 5.60 20.25
N ASP A 15 9.56 6.23 21.32
CA ASP A 15 9.20 7.65 21.29
C ASP A 15 10.44 8.56 21.41
N ALA A 16 10.23 9.87 21.52
CA ALA A 16 11.30 10.86 21.55
C ALA A 16 12.17 10.74 22.82
N ASP A 17 11.54 10.51 23.97
CA ASP A 17 12.23 10.45 25.26
C ASP A 17 13.04 9.14 25.37
N GLN A 18 12.43 8.02 24.97
CA GLN A 18 13.10 6.72 24.92
C GLN A 18 14.28 6.72 23.94
N ARG A 19 14.15 7.41 22.80
CA ARG A 19 15.26 7.60 21.86
C ARG A 19 16.38 8.41 22.50
N ALA A 20 16.05 9.54 23.11
CA ALA A 20 17.04 10.43 23.72
C ALA A 20 17.80 9.71 24.85
N GLU A 21 17.10 8.93 25.66
CA GLU A 21 17.70 8.10 26.69
C GLU A 21 18.65 7.05 26.12
N LEU A 22 18.24 6.30 25.09
CA LEU A 22 19.11 5.30 24.47
C LEU A 22 20.41 5.92 23.92
N ILE A 23 20.33 7.06 23.22
CA ILE A 23 21.50 7.72 22.64
C ILE A 23 22.42 8.29 23.73
N ARG A 24 21.84 8.82 24.82
CA ARG A 24 22.62 9.33 25.96
C ARG A 24 23.43 8.23 26.62
N GLU A 25 22.87 7.03 26.74
CA GLU A 25 23.55 5.88 27.36
C GLU A 25 24.49 5.17 26.39
N GLU A 26 24.12 5.07 25.11
CA GLU A 26 24.87 4.37 24.08
C GLU A 26 24.86 5.15 22.75
N PRO A 27 25.76 6.12 22.58
CA PRO A 27 25.80 6.98 21.40
C PRO A 27 25.91 6.21 20.08
N GLU A 28 26.62 5.08 20.07
CA GLU A 28 26.76 4.24 18.87
C GLU A 28 25.43 3.65 18.38
N ALA A 29 24.38 3.60 19.22
CA ALA A 29 23.06 3.12 18.81
C ALA A 29 22.38 4.05 17.79
N GLU A 30 22.79 5.32 17.72
CA GLU A 30 22.19 6.31 16.82
C GLU A 30 22.26 5.88 15.35
N GLN A 31 23.33 5.19 14.94
CA GLN A 31 23.49 4.72 13.56
C GLN A 31 22.44 3.68 13.14
N PHE A 32 21.82 3.00 14.12
CA PHE A 32 20.78 1.99 13.89
C PHE A 32 19.36 2.54 14.02
N LEU A 33 19.20 3.75 14.55
CA LEU A 33 17.90 4.39 14.72
C LEU A 33 17.44 5.03 13.41
N ARG A 34 16.22 4.69 13.00
CA ARG A 34 15.58 5.24 11.81
C ARG A 34 14.21 5.79 12.18
N PRO A 35 13.75 6.92 11.60
CA PRO A 35 12.37 7.35 11.77
C PRO A 35 11.42 6.23 11.35
N PHE A 36 10.38 5.99 12.13
CA PHE A 36 9.44 4.89 11.93
C PHE A 36 8.03 5.43 11.82
N ILE A 37 7.33 5.07 10.74
CA ILE A 37 5.99 5.60 10.49
C ILE A 37 4.96 4.47 10.39
N GLY A 38 3.94 4.52 11.24
CA GLY A 38 2.66 3.86 11.04
C GLY A 38 1.59 4.82 10.55
N ALA A 39 0.34 4.36 10.54
CA ALA A 39 -0.78 5.21 10.14
C ALA A 39 -0.92 6.44 11.06
N THR A 40 -0.73 6.27 12.37
CA THR A 40 -0.82 7.36 13.34
C THR A 40 0.29 8.38 13.14
N GLU A 41 1.55 7.93 13.09
CA GLU A 41 2.69 8.83 12.88
C GLU A 41 2.57 9.59 11.56
N PHE A 42 2.12 8.90 10.52
CA PHE A 42 1.93 9.47 9.20
C PHE A 42 0.80 10.52 9.15
N LEU A 43 -0.35 10.24 9.79
CA LEU A 43 -1.51 11.13 9.73
C LEU A 43 -1.37 12.33 10.67
N TYR A 44 -0.85 12.11 11.88
CA TYR A 44 -0.86 13.10 12.96
C TYR A 44 0.52 13.74 13.23
N SER A 45 1.51 13.51 12.36
CA SER A 45 2.87 14.02 12.51
C SER A 45 3.55 13.61 13.84
N VAL A 46 3.17 12.45 14.39
CA VAL A 46 3.79 11.90 15.62
C VAL A 46 5.16 11.33 15.28
N GLN A 47 6.16 11.61 16.10
CA GLN A 47 7.51 11.11 15.91
C GLN A 47 7.72 9.78 16.63
N ARG A 48 8.16 8.77 15.88
CA ARG A 48 8.68 7.51 16.42
C ARG A 48 9.92 7.08 15.67
N TRP A 49 10.70 6.21 16.31
CA TRP A 49 11.90 5.61 15.74
C TRP A 49 11.88 4.10 15.89
N ILE A 50 12.61 3.41 15.03
CA ILE A 50 12.84 1.98 15.09
C ILE A 50 14.33 1.66 15.03
N LEU A 51 14.76 0.66 15.78
CA LEU A 51 16.10 0.06 15.65
C LEU A 51 16.15 -0.92 14.47
N VAL A 52 17.05 -0.66 13.53
CA VAL A 52 17.35 -1.55 12.40
C VAL A 52 18.71 -2.21 12.60
N LEU A 53 18.70 -3.49 12.98
CA LEU A 53 19.91 -4.23 13.41
C LEU A 53 20.31 -5.37 12.46
N GLU A 54 19.61 -5.55 11.32
CA GLU A 54 19.79 -6.72 10.43
C GLU A 54 21.24 -6.89 9.95
N ASN A 55 21.96 -5.78 9.73
CA ASN A 55 23.36 -5.78 9.26
C ASN A 55 24.33 -5.18 10.28
N ALA A 56 23.96 -5.11 11.56
CA ALA A 56 24.84 -4.57 12.59
C ALA A 56 26.06 -5.47 12.82
N ASN A 57 27.25 -4.88 12.99
CA ASN A 57 28.47 -5.63 13.25
C ASN A 57 28.36 -6.36 14.61
N PRO A 58 28.68 -7.67 14.69
CA PRO A 58 28.67 -8.40 15.95
C PRO A 58 29.50 -7.77 17.07
N SER A 59 30.60 -7.07 16.78
CA SER A 59 31.38 -6.37 17.83
C SER A 59 30.57 -5.22 18.44
N THR A 60 30.00 -4.36 17.60
CA THR A 60 29.14 -3.26 18.04
C THR A 60 27.96 -3.75 18.89
N LEU A 61 27.30 -4.84 18.47
CA LEU A 61 26.23 -5.43 19.25
C LEU A 61 26.73 -6.06 20.56
N ARG A 62 27.94 -6.61 20.60
CA ARG A 62 28.50 -7.21 21.82
C ARG A 62 28.81 -6.16 22.88
N ASP A 63 29.37 -5.05 22.43
CA ASP A 63 29.89 -3.98 23.29
C ASP A 63 28.77 -3.08 23.80
N SER A 64 27.64 -3.01 23.08
CA SER A 64 26.41 -2.39 23.54
C SER A 64 25.64 -3.30 24.53
N ARG A 65 25.35 -2.80 25.74
CA ARG A 65 24.51 -3.48 26.72
C ARG A 65 23.03 -3.33 26.38
N ARG A 66 22.56 -2.13 26.06
CA ARG A 66 21.14 -1.83 25.81
C ARG A 66 20.61 -2.49 24.55
N LEU A 67 21.39 -2.54 23.48
CA LEU A 67 20.99 -3.28 22.28
C LEU A 67 20.88 -4.78 22.58
N ARG A 68 21.80 -5.36 23.36
CA ARG A 68 21.69 -6.78 23.76
C ARG A 68 20.48 -7.08 24.62
N GLU A 69 20.18 -6.22 25.59
CA GLU A 69 18.99 -6.34 26.42
C GLU A 69 17.71 -6.38 25.55
N ARG A 70 17.61 -5.48 24.56
CA ARG A 70 16.47 -5.45 23.62
C ARG A 70 16.43 -6.67 22.70
N ILE A 71 17.57 -7.08 22.13
CA ILE A 71 17.66 -8.29 21.29
C ILE A 71 17.23 -9.53 22.09
N ALA A 72 17.62 -9.63 23.35
CA ALA A 72 17.22 -10.73 24.24
C ALA A 72 15.71 -10.71 24.52
N ALA A 73 15.14 -9.54 24.81
CA ALA A 73 13.70 -9.38 25.04
C ALA A 73 12.88 -9.78 23.79
N VAL A 74 13.30 -9.36 22.59
CA VAL A 74 12.66 -9.77 21.33
C VAL A 74 12.73 -11.28 21.12
N ARG A 75 13.87 -11.91 21.39
CA ARG A 75 14.02 -13.36 21.32
C ARG A 75 13.04 -14.06 22.25
N GLU A 76 13.00 -13.66 23.52
CA GLU A 76 12.15 -14.26 24.53
C GLU A 76 10.66 -14.12 24.18
N PHE A 77 10.23 -12.92 23.76
CA PHE A 77 8.87 -12.68 23.30
C PHE A 77 8.49 -13.61 22.13
N ARG A 78 9.35 -13.70 21.11
CA ARG A 78 9.10 -14.55 19.93
C ARG A 78 9.04 -16.03 20.28
N GLN A 79 9.87 -16.51 21.21
CA GLN A 79 9.86 -17.90 21.69
C GLN A 79 8.54 -18.30 22.36
N LYS A 80 7.91 -17.36 23.07
CA LYS A 80 6.62 -17.57 23.74
C LYS A 80 5.42 -17.56 22.78
N SER A 81 5.62 -17.28 21.48
CA SER A 81 4.54 -17.17 20.52
C SER A 81 3.86 -18.51 20.19
N LYS A 82 2.53 -18.49 19.99
CA LYS A 82 1.76 -19.64 19.49
C LYS A 82 2.05 -19.94 18.01
N SER A 83 2.50 -18.96 17.23
CA SER A 83 2.85 -19.14 15.80
C SER A 83 4.20 -19.83 15.64
N ALA A 84 4.24 -20.94 14.90
CA ALA A 84 5.48 -21.64 14.58
C ALA A 84 6.49 -20.75 13.84
N GLY A 85 6.01 -19.95 12.88
CA GLY A 85 6.86 -19.00 12.14
C GLY A 85 7.46 -17.92 13.04
N THR A 86 6.70 -17.41 14.02
CA THR A 86 7.22 -16.43 14.99
C THR A 86 8.25 -17.05 15.92
N ARG A 87 8.06 -18.30 16.37
CA ARG A 87 9.06 -19.01 17.17
C ARG A 87 10.36 -19.23 16.40
N GLN A 88 10.29 -19.58 15.12
CA GLN A 88 11.48 -19.70 14.26
C GLN A 88 12.21 -18.35 14.10
N LEU A 89 11.47 -17.25 13.98
CA LEU A 89 12.05 -15.90 13.92
C LEU A 89 12.84 -15.50 15.19
N ALA A 90 12.64 -16.18 16.32
CA ALA A 90 13.45 -15.97 17.52
C ALA A 90 14.93 -16.36 17.33
N LEU A 91 15.25 -17.20 16.35
CA LEU A 91 16.63 -17.57 15.99
C LEU A 91 17.39 -16.40 15.34
N THR A 92 16.68 -15.45 14.74
CA THR A 92 17.25 -14.24 14.12
C THR A 92 16.64 -12.98 14.75
N PRO A 93 16.93 -12.69 16.03
CA PRO A 93 16.24 -11.63 16.78
C PRO A 93 16.55 -10.22 16.28
N THR A 94 17.69 -10.01 15.60
CA THR A 94 18.06 -8.71 15.00
C THR A 94 17.30 -8.40 13.70
N ARG A 95 16.60 -9.38 13.12
CA ARG A 95 15.83 -9.22 11.89
C ARG A 95 14.34 -9.00 12.18
N PHE A 96 13.68 -8.27 11.31
CA PHE A 96 12.22 -8.16 11.30
C PHE A 96 11.60 -9.41 10.66
N HIS A 97 10.30 -9.61 10.86
CA HIS A 97 9.58 -10.66 10.16
C HIS A 97 9.42 -10.36 8.66
N VAL A 98 9.09 -9.10 8.36
CA VAL A 98 9.07 -8.54 7.01
C VAL A 98 9.95 -7.31 7.04
N THR A 99 11.01 -7.29 6.23
CA THR A 99 11.91 -6.13 6.11
C THR A 99 11.62 -5.39 4.80
N VAL A 100 11.18 -4.15 4.92
CA VAL A 100 10.96 -3.21 3.81
C VAL A 100 11.53 -1.86 4.23
N ILE A 101 12.73 -1.58 3.76
CA ILE A 101 13.47 -0.34 4.04
C ILE A 101 13.73 0.34 2.69
N PRO A 102 12.93 1.33 2.30
CA PRO A 102 13.12 2.04 1.04
C PRO A 102 14.49 2.73 0.98
N ASP A 103 15.13 2.63 -0.18
CA ASP A 103 16.41 3.27 -0.51
C ASP A 103 16.25 4.54 -1.37
N ARG A 104 15.01 4.87 -1.74
CA ARG A 104 14.62 6.01 -2.57
C ARG A 104 13.22 6.51 -2.18
N PRO A 105 12.77 7.68 -2.67
CA PRO A 105 11.44 8.21 -2.36
C PRO A 105 10.31 7.22 -2.62
N PHE A 106 9.30 7.23 -1.76
CA PHE A 106 8.20 6.27 -1.82
C PHE A 106 6.89 6.92 -1.37
N LEU A 107 5.79 6.58 -2.06
CA LEU A 107 4.46 7.04 -1.69
C LEU A 107 3.87 6.14 -0.60
N VAL A 108 3.32 6.77 0.43
CA VAL A 108 2.72 6.11 1.58
C VAL A 108 1.21 6.26 1.55
N ILE A 109 0.52 5.14 1.78
CA ILE A 109 -0.93 5.06 1.92
C ILE A 109 -1.23 4.40 3.29
N PRO A 110 -1.92 5.07 4.22
CA PRO A 110 -2.22 4.47 5.53
C PRO A 110 -3.13 3.25 5.36
N GLU A 111 -2.87 2.17 6.12
CA GLU A 111 -3.74 0.98 6.08
C GLU A 111 -5.11 1.28 6.66
N THR A 112 -5.18 2.02 7.77
CA THR A 112 -6.45 2.40 8.39
C THR A 112 -6.56 3.90 8.49
N THR A 113 -7.71 4.46 8.14
CA THR A 113 -8.00 5.88 8.30
C THR A 113 -9.50 6.10 8.51
N SER A 114 -9.84 7.22 9.15
CA SER A 114 -11.22 7.56 9.51
C SER A 114 -12.15 7.58 8.29
N GLU A 115 -13.34 7.01 8.44
CA GLU A 115 -14.38 7.04 7.40
C GLU A 115 -14.89 8.46 7.07
N ASN A 116 -14.75 9.40 8.01
CA ASN A 116 -15.24 10.78 7.89
C ASN A 116 -14.44 11.60 6.88
N ARG A 117 -13.27 11.10 6.44
CA ARG A 117 -12.43 11.82 5.47
C ARG A 117 -12.97 11.60 4.06
N ASP A 118 -13.09 12.69 3.32
CA ASP A 118 -13.46 12.63 1.91
C ASP A 118 -12.39 11.95 1.05
N TYR A 119 -11.13 12.04 1.46
CA TYR A 119 -9.99 11.43 0.79
C TYR A 119 -9.06 10.79 1.83
N VAL A 120 -8.52 9.61 1.50
CA VAL A 120 -7.41 9.04 2.26
C VAL A 120 -6.17 9.91 2.02
N PRO A 121 -5.56 10.52 3.06
CA PRO A 121 -4.32 11.26 2.88
C PRO A 121 -3.20 10.30 2.49
N ILE A 122 -2.49 10.63 1.41
CA ILE A 122 -1.28 9.93 0.96
C ILE A 122 -0.20 10.97 0.67
N ALA A 123 1.07 10.60 0.82
CA ALA A 123 2.19 11.51 0.61
C ALA A 123 3.49 10.73 0.38
N TRP A 124 4.45 11.37 -0.30
CA TRP A 124 5.78 10.81 -0.44
C TRP A 124 6.57 11.01 0.85
N LEU A 125 7.26 9.95 1.27
CA LEU A 125 8.34 10.00 2.23
C LEU A 125 9.65 9.63 1.53
N ARG A 126 10.77 9.86 2.23
CA ARG A 126 12.11 9.59 1.70
C ARG A 126 12.93 8.82 2.73
N PRO A 127 13.96 8.07 2.30
CA PRO A 127 14.96 7.54 3.22
C PRO A 127 15.51 8.66 4.11
N PRO A 128 15.81 8.39 5.38
CA PRO A 128 15.96 7.06 5.97
C PRO A 128 14.71 6.50 6.68
N VAL A 129 13.51 7.01 6.36
CA VAL A 129 12.27 6.60 7.03
C VAL A 129 11.91 5.13 6.76
N VAL A 130 11.57 4.39 7.81
CA VAL A 130 11.10 3.00 7.72
C VAL A 130 9.57 2.97 7.85
N PRO A 131 8.84 2.53 6.80
CA PRO A 131 7.40 2.33 6.88
C PRO A 131 7.07 1.08 7.66
N SER A 132 6.11 1.16 8.59
CA SER A 132 5.58 -0.02 9.29
C SER A 132 4.59 -0.81 8.42
N ASN A 133 4.23 -2.00 8.88
CA ASN A 133 3.21 -2.81 8.23
C ASN A 133 1.80 -2.19 8.27
N LEU A 134 1.59 -1.11 9.04
CA LEU A 134 0.32 -0.37 9.11
C LEU A 134 0.18 0.68 8.01
N VAL A 135 1.13 0.73 7.08
CA VAL A 135 1.01 1.50 5.84
C VAL A 135 1.30 0.62 4.63
N ARG A 136 0.89 1.11 3.46
CA ARG A 136 1.29 0.58 2.16
C ARG A 136 2.27 1.54 1.51
N VAL A 137 3.19 0.96 0.77
CA VAL A 137 4.30 1.63 0.12
C VAL A 137 4.20 1.39 -1.38
N LEU A 138 4.32 2.45 -2.16
CA LEU A 138 4.48 2.40 -3.61
C LEU A 138 5.80 3.08 -3.97
N LEU A 139 6.73 2.29 -4.48
CA LEU A 139 7.99 2.80 -5.03
C LEU A 139 7.75 3.32 -6.45
N ASP A 140 8.61 4.24 -6.92
CA ASP A 140 8.54 4.83 -8.27
C ASP A 140 7.18 5.49 -8.59
N ALA A 141 6.46 5.88 -7.54
CA ALA A 141 5.18 6.57 -7.68
C ALA A 141 5.37 7.94 -8.32
N THR A 142 4.67 8.16 -9.42
CA THR A 142 4.61 9.43 -10.13
C THR A 142 3.42 10.28 -9.66
N LEU A 143 3.36 11.54 -10.12
CA LEU A 143 2.19 12.40 -9.88
C LEU A 143 0.91 11.78 -10.42
N TRP A 144 0.96 11.03 -11.53
CA TRP A 144 -0.18 10.26 -12.03
C TRP A 144 -0.73 9.29 -10.98
N HIS A 145 0.14 8.49 -10.36
CA HIS A 145 -0.28 7.55 -9.32
C HIS A 145 -0.94 8.29 -8.14
N PHE A 146 -0.32 9.37 -7.68
CA PHE A 146 -0.90 10.18 -6.61
C PHE A 146 -2.29 10.71 -6.99
N ALA A 147 -2.41 11.30 -8.18
CA ALA A 147 -3.65 11.91 -8.65
C ALA A 147 -4.80 10.90 -8.67
N ILE A 148 -4.58 9.73 -9.26
CA ILE A 148 -5.62 8.71 -9.33
C ILE A 148 -5.95 8.18 -7.94
N LEU A 149 -4.96 7.90 -7.11
CA LEU A 149 -5.17 7.35 -5.77
C LEU A 149 -5.80 8.35 -4.78
N THR A 150 -5.72 9.65 -5.04
CA THR A 150 -6.43 10.69 -4.27
C THR A 150 -7.71 11.17 -4.92
N SER A 151 -8.13 10.59 -6.05
CA SER A 151 -9.35 11.00 -6.74
C SER A 151 -10.60 10.48 -6.04
N ARG A 152 -11.73 11.16 -6.20
CA ARG A 152 -13.03 10.70 -5.74
C ARG A 152 -13.44 9.37 -6.38
N MET A 153 -12.98 9.09 -7.59
CA MET A 153 -13.18 7.80 -8.27
C MET A 153 -12.55 6.65 -7.50
N HIS A 154 -11.27 6.78 -7.12
CA HIS A 154 -10.58 5.76 -6.32
C HIS A 154 -11.13 5.68 -4.90
N MET A 155 -11.54 6.81 -4.31
CA MET A 155 -12.21 6.83 -3.02
C MET A 155 -13.56 6.10 -3.06
N ALA A 156 -14.35 6.27 -4.11
CA ALA A 156 -15.60 5.55 -4.28
C ALA A 156 -15.37 4.03 -4.34
N TRP A 157 -14.33 3.59 -5.08
CA TRP A 157 -13.90 2.19 -5.11
C TRP A 157 -13.50 1.67 -3.73
N LEU A 158 -12.61 2.39 -3.03
CA LEU A 158 -12.17 2.03 -1.68
C LEU A 158 -13.36 1.90 -0.71
N ARG A 159 -14.32 2.83 -0.75
CA ARG A 159 -15.48 2.82 0.15
C ARG A 159 -16.35 1.57 0.03
N HIS A 160 -16.49 1.05 -1.20
CA HIS A 160 -17.39 -0.06 -1.51
C HIS A 160 -16.69 -1.43 -1.48
N ILE A 161 -15.44 -1.50 -1.91
CA ILE A 161 -14.71 -2.77 -2.08
C ILE A 161 -13.67 -2.99 -0.97
N GLY A 162 -13.17 -1.90 -0.37
CA GLY A 162 -12.17 -1.96 0.68
C GLY A 162 -12.68 -2.65 1.94
N GLY A 163 -11.74 -3.21 2.71
CA GLY A 163 -12.06 -3.69 4.05
C GLY A 163 -12.41 -2.54 4.99
N ARG A 164 -12.89 -2.90 6.19
CA ARG A 164 -13.13 -1.94 7.27
C ARG A 164 -12.51 -2.42 8.58
N LEU A 165 -12.13 -1.48 9.45
CA LEU A 165 -11.86 -1.76 10.87
C LEU A 165 -12.97 -1.07 11.67
N LYS A 166 -13.93 -1.85 12.18
CA LYS A 166 -15.24 -1.31 12.57
C LYS A 166 -15.84 -0.59 11.35
N SER A 167 -15.95 0.74 11.39
CA SER A 167 -16.44 1.54 10.29
C SER A 167 -15.31 2.23 9.50
N ASP A 168 -14.10 2.33 10.06
CA ASP A 168 -12.97 3.04 9.43
C ASP A 168 -12.51 2.32 8.15
N TYR A 169 -12.03 3.08 7.17
CA TYR A 169 -11.49 2.51 5.93
C TYR A 169 -10.27 1.65 6.23
N ARG A 170 -10.21 0.46 5.61
CA ARG A 170 -9.02 -0.39 5.62
C ARG A 170 -8.50 -0.64 4.21
N TYR A 171 -7.42 0.04 3.85
CA TYR A 171 -6.76 -0.05 2.57
C TYR A 171 -5.95 -1.34 2.43
N SER A 172 -6.12 -2.03 1.30
CA SER A 172 -5.36 -3.23 0.95
C SER A 172 -4.93 -3.16 -0.50
N ALA A 173 -3.65 -3.44 -0.77
CA ALA A 173 -3.16 -3.51 -2.14
C ALA A 173 -3.87 -4.62 -2.93
N GLY A 174 -4.05 -5.80 -2.33
CA GLY A 174 -4.64 -6.95 -3.02
C GLY A 174 -6.15 -6.87 -3.26
N ILE A 175 -6.88 -6.03 -2.50
CA ILE A 175 -8.33 -5.88 -2.64
C ILE A 175 -8.67 -4.60 -3.41
N VAL A 176 -8.00 -3.49 -3.08
CA VAL A 176 -8.34 -2.16 -3.60
C VAL A 176 -7.45 -1.82 -4.80
N TYR A 177 -6.14 -1.70 -4.59
CA TYR A 177 -5.21 -1.21 -5.62
C TYR A 177 -5.15 -2.12 -6.85
N ASN A 178 -4.92 -3.41 -6.64
CA ASN A 178 -4.69 -4.38 -7.72
C ASN A 178 -5.94 -4.62 -8.57
N ASN A 179 -7.12 -4.44 -7.99
CA ASN A 179 -8.39 -4.65 -8.68
C ASN A 179 -9.05 -3.34 -9.12
N PHE A 180 -8.41 -2.20 -8.88
CA PHE A 180 -8.94 -0.90 -9.31
C PHE A 180 -8.86 -0.79 -10.84
N PRO A 181 -9.98 -0.54 -11.54
CA PRO A 181 -9.97 -0.32 -12.98
C PRO A 181 -9.33 1.03 -13.30
N TRP A 182 -8.04 1.03 -13.63
CA TRP A 182 -7.28 2.24 -13.94
C TRP A 182 -7.80 2.90 -15.24
N PRO A 183 -7.89 4.24 -15.29
CA PRO A 183 -8.33 4.92 -16.49
C PRO A 183 -7.25 4.88 -17.56
N GLN A 184 -7.68 4.88 -18.82
CA GLN A 184 -6.79 5.14 -19.95
C GLN A 184 -6.65 6.65 -20.14
N ALA A 185 -5.45 7.12 -20.48
CA ALA A 185 -5.18 8.52 -20.76
C ALA A 185 -4.05 8.67 -21.76
N ASN A 186 -4.18 9.64 -22.66
CA ASN A 186 -3.06 10.07 -23.51
C ASN A 186 -2.10 11.00 -22.74
N GLU A 187 -0.95 11.31 -23.35
CA GLU A 187 0.08 12.14 -22.70
C GLU A 187 -0.40 13.54 -22.30
N ARG A 188 -1.29 14.15 -23.09
CA ARG A 188 -1.85 15.48 -22.78
C ARG A 188 -2.79 15.41 -21.56
N GLU A 189 -3.62 14.38 -21.49
CA GLU A 189 -4.50 14.12 -20.35
C GLU A 189 -3.69 13.82 -19.09
N LYS A 190 -2.68 12.95 -19.20
CA LYS A 190 -1.77 12.62 -18.11
C LYS A 190 -1.07 13.87 -17.58
N ALA A 191 -0.48 14.69 -18.45
CA ALA A 191 0.17 15.94 -18.04
C ALA A 191 -0.80 16.91 -17.33
N ARG A 192 -2.05 17.00 -17.80
CA ARG A 192 -3.09 17.80 -17.14
C ARG A 192 -3.41 17.27 -15.74
N ILE A 193 -3.58 15.96 -15.59
CA ILE A 193 -3.85 15.31 -14.31
C ILE A 193 -2.69 15.49 -13.34
N GLU A 194 -1.45 15.35 -13.82
CA GLU A 194 -0.25 15.57 -13.01
C GLU A 194 -0.13 17.04 -12.55
N SER A 195 -0.49 18.01 -13.39
CA SER A 195 -0.56 19.41 -12.99
C SER A 195 -1.61 19.66 -11.90
N LEU A 196 -2.76 18.97 -11.94
CA LEU A 196 -3.79 19.07 -10.90
C LEU A 196 -3.37 18.39 -9.59
N ALA A 197 -2.67 17.25 -9.67
CA ALA A 197 -2.03 16.64 -8.53
C ALA A 197 -1.01 17.58 -7.87
N GLN A 198 -0.19 18.27 -8.66
CA GLN A 198 0.75 19.25 -8.14
C GLN A 198 0.03 20.42 -7.45
N ALA A 199 -1.13 20.85 -7.95
CA ALA A 199 -1.93 21.89 -7.29
C ALA A 199 -2.40 21.46 -5.89
N ILE A 200 -2.75 20.17 -5.68
CA ILE A 200 -3.07 19.63 -4.36
C ILE A 200 -1.85 19.69 -3.44
N LEU A 201 -0.68 19.28 -3.93
CA LEU A 201 0.56 19.34 -3.15
C LEU A 201 0.93 20.78 -2.77
N ASN A 202 0.76 21.72 -3.70
CA ASN A 202 0.98 23.15 -3.46
C ASN A 202 0.00 23.71 -2.42
N ALA A 203 -1.29 23.32 -2.49
CA ALA A 203 -2.28 23.73 -1.50
C ALA A 203 -1.92 23.21 -0.10
N ARG A 204 -1.47 21.95 0.02
CA ARG A 204 -0.98 21.41 1.30
C ARG A 204 0.24 22.19 1.82
N ALA A 205 1.16 22.57 0.93
CA ALA A 205 2.38 23.30 1.31
C ALA A 205 2.12 24.69 1.92
N GLY A 206 0.92 25.26 1.72
CA GLY A 206 0.48 26.50 2.37
C GLY A 206 0.28 26.37 3.89
N PHE A 207 0.28 25.15 4.44
CA PHE A 207 -0.03 24.88 5.84
C PHE A 207 1.06 24.01 6.52
N PRO A 208 2.29 24.52 6.67
CA PRO A 208 3.44 23.71 7.13
C PRO A 208 3.33 23.22 8.57
N ALA A 209 2.48 23.84 9.40
CA ALA A 209 2.28 23.44 10.80
C ALA A 209 1.15 22.40 10.99
N SER A 210 0.34 22.16 9.95
CA SER A 210 -0.80 21.26 10.01
C SER A 210 -0.40 19.82 9.67
N SER A 211 -0.95 18.86 10.39
CA SER A 211 -0.81 17.44 10.06
C SER A 211 -1.69 17.07 8.86
N LEU A 212 -1.44 15.90 8.24
CA LEU A 212 -2.33 15.39 7.20
C LEU A 212 -3.74 15.11 7.75
N ALA A 213 -3.85 14.77 9.04
CA ALA A 213 -5.13 14.60 9.70
C ALA A 213 -5.92 15.91 9.77
N ASP A 214 -5.26 17.04 10.05
CA ASP A 214 -5.88 18.37 10.12
C ASP A 214 -6.30 18.85 8.73
N LEU A 215 -5.41 18.70 7.73
CA LEU A 215 -5.67 19.14 6.35
C LEU A 215 -6.82 18.40 5.66
N TYR A 216 -7.13 17.19 6.14
CA TYR A 216 -8.17 16.33 5.58
C TYR A 216 -9.33 16.09 6.55
N ASP A 217 -9.41 16.88 7.60
CA ASP A 217 -10.63 16.96 8.39
C ASP A 217 -11.75 17.62 7.57
N VAL A 218 -12.95 17.04 7.60
CA VAL A 218 -14.05 17.47 6.73
C VAL A 218 -14.55 18.89 7.06
N ASP A 219 -14.46 19.28 8.33
CA ASP A 219 -14.93 20.57 8.80
C ASP A 219 -13.82 21.65 8.73
N ALA A 220 -12.55 21.23 8.80
CA ALA A 220 -11.40 22.14 8.77
C ALA A 220 -10.67 22.24 7.42
N MET A 221 -10.99 21.40 6.42
CA MET A 221 -10.30 21.41 5.12
C MET A 221 -10.36 22.78 4.46
N ALA A 222 -9.19 23.38 4.22
CA ALA A 222 -9.08 24.69 3.60
C ALA A 222 -9.74 24.73 2.20
N PRO A 223 -10.44 25.83 1.85
CA PRO A 223 -11.12 25.94 0.56
C PRO A 223 -10.21 25.76 -0.66
N GLU A 224 -8.93 26.19 -0.61
CA GLU A 224 -8.00 25.92 -1.71
C GLU A 224 -7.73 24.43 -1.94
N LEU A 225 -7.55 23.66 -0.86
CA LEU A 225 -7.30 22.22 -0.95
C LEU A 225 -8.54 21.51 -1.48
N GLY A 226 -9.72 21.86 -0.96
CA GLY A 226 -10.98 21.32 -1.45
C GLY A 226 -11.25 21.66 -2.93
N ARG A 227 -10.92 22.88 -3.39
CA ARG A 227 -11.01 23.25 -4.81
C ARG A 227 -10.04 22.46 -5.67
N ALA A 228 -8.81 22.24 -5.20
CA ALA A 228 -7.80 21.46 -5.93
C ALA A 228 -8.25 20.00 -6.12
N HIS A 229 -8.81 19.36 -5.09
CA HIS A 229 -9.39 18.02 -5.20
C HIS A 229 -10.56 17.98 -6.19
N ARG A 230 -11.54 18.89 -6.06
CA ARG A 230 -12.68 18.92 -6.99
C ARG A 230 -12.26 19.09 -8.45
N ALA A 231 -11.22 19.90 -8.71
CA ALA A 231 -10.69 20.07 -10.06
C ALA A 231 -10.03 18.79 -10.58
N LEU A 232 -9.27 18.09 -9.72
CA LEU A 232 -8.71 16.78 -10.03
C LEU A 232 -9.82 15.75 -10.31
N ASP A 233 -10.83 15.66 -9.45
CA ASP A 233 -11.93 14.70 -9.58
C ASP A 233 -12.66 14.86 -10.91
N GLN A 234 -13.01 16.11 -11.27
CA GLN A 234 -13.67 16.38 -12.54
C GLN A 234 -12.82 15.98 -13.75
N ALA A 235 -11.50 16.09 -13.63
CA ALA A 235 -10.59 15.68 -14.70
C ALA A 235 -10.43 14.16 -14.76
N VAL A 236 -10.34 13.48 -13.62
CA VAL A 236 -10.27 12.01 -13.55
C VAL A 236 -11.58 11.38 -14.00
N ASP A 237 -12.73 11.87 -13.54
CA ASP A 237 -14.06 11.41 -13.96
C ASP A 237 -14.21 11.41 -15.49
N ARG A 238 -13.68 12.44 -16.16
CA ARG A 238 -13.72 12.58 -17.63
C ARG A 238 -12.88 11.53 -18.37
N LEU A 239 -11.91 10.90 -17.71
CA LEU A 239 -11.15 9.80 -18.32
C LEU A 239 -11.99 8.52 -18.43
N TYR A 240 -12.98 8.36 -17.56
CA TYR A 240 -13.87 7.20 -17.54
C TYR A 240 -15.04 7.37 -18.50
N ARG A 241 -15.64 8.57 -18.53
CA ARG A 241 -16.70 8.91 -19.47
C ARG A 241 -16.92 10.41 -19.59
N GLY A 242 -17.55 10.85 -20.69
CA GLY A 242 -17.83 12.27 -20.93
C GLY A 242 -18.90 12.88 -20.02
N ALA A 243 -19.88 12.09 -19.55
CA ALA A 243 -20.94 12.56 -18.66
C ALA A 243 -20.47 12.61 -17.20
N SER A 244 -20.82 13.68 -16.48
CA SER A 244 -20.49 13.82 -15.05
C SER A 244 -21.11 12.72 -14.20
N PHE A 245 -20.40 12.27 -13.17
CA PHE A 245 -20.96 11.39 -12.15
C PHE A 245 -21.68 12.20 -11.07
N GLN A 246 -22.92 11.82 -10.76
CA GLN A 246 -23.78 12.49 -9.79
C GLN A 246 -23.58 11.98 -8.36
N SER A 247 -22.96 10.81 -8.19
CA SER A 247 -22.72 10.21 -6.87
C SER A 247 -21.56 9.22 -6.86
N ASP A 248 -21.06 8.88 -5.67
CA ASP A 248 -20.07 7.81 -5.49
C ASP A 248 -20.64 6.43 -5.91
N ARG A 249 -21.96 6.23 -5.76
CA ARG A 249 -22.65 5.01 -6.23
C ARG A 249 -22.51 4.86 -7.75
N GLU A 250 -22.79 5.92 -8.49
CA GLU A 250 -22.69 5.90 -9.96
C GLU A 250 -21.26 5.67 -10.44
N ARG A 251 -20.27 6.24 -9.74
CA ARG A 251 -18.84 5.97 -9.98
C ARG A 251 -18.54 4.49 -9.84
N VAL A 252 -19.02 3.87 -8.76
CA VAL A 252 -18.75 2.46 -8.47
C VAL A 252 -19.47 1.54 -9.45
N GLU A 253 -20.72 1.81 -9.81
CA GLU A 253 -21.45 1.06 -10.84
C GLU A 253 -20.69 1.08 -12.18
N HIS A 254 -20.14 2.24 -12.56
CA HIS A 254 -19.30 2.33 -13.74
C HIS A 254 -17.98 1.55 -13.61
N LEU A 255 -17.29 1.68 -12.48
CA LEU A 255 -16.05 0.93 -12.22
C LEU A 255 -16.29 -0.59 -12.22
N PHE A 256 -17.43 -1.08 -11.73
CA PHE A 256 -17.76 -2.50 -11.86
C PHE A 256 -17.85 -2.94 -13.33
N GLY A 257 -18.46 -2.12 -14.20
CA GLY A 257 -18.48 -2.39 -15.64
C GLY A 257 -17.07 -2.39 -16.27
N GLU A 258 -16.18 -1.49 -15.85
CA GLU A 258 -14.78 -1.50 -16.30
C GLU A 258 -14.00 -2.70 -15.76
N TYR A 259 -14.23 -3.08 -14.50
CA TYR A 259 -13.64 -4.27 -13.89
C TYR A 259 -14.09 -5.54 -14.63
N GLU A 260 -15.38 -5.68 -14.93
CA GLU A 260 -15.93 -6.78 -15.72
C GLU A 260 -15.24 -6.91 -17.08
N LYS A 261 -15.02 -5.80 -17.79
CA LYS A 261 -14.28 -5.81 -19.06
C LYS A 261 -12.83 -6.27 -18.92
N LEU A 262 -12.19 -6.02 -17.78
CA LEU A 262 -10.80 -6.44 -17.52
C LEU A 262 -10.70 -7.93 -17.17
N ILE A 263 -11.73 -8.50 -16.53
CA ILE A 263 -11.73 -9.91 -16.11
C ILE A 263 -12.46 -10.84 -17.08
N MET A 264 -13.36 -10.32 -17.91
CA MET A 264 -13.99 -11.08 -18.98
C MET A 264 -12.89 -11.48 -19.96
N PRO A 265 -12.75 -12.78 -20.30
CA PRO A 265 -11.67 -13.21 -21.16
C PRO A 265 -11.70 -12.49 -22.49
N SER A 266 -10.53 -12.29 -23.10
CA SER A 266 -10.33 -12.65 -24.50
C SER A 266 -11.10 -13.95 -24.77
N LEU A 267 -12.37 -13.86 -25.18
CA LEU A 267 -13.15 -15.00 -25.60
C LEU A 267 -12.50 -15.48 -26.89
N ILE A 268 -11.51 -16.35 -26.75
CA ILE A 268 -11.01 -17.18 -27.84
C ILE A 268 -12.26 -17.78 -28.44
N HIS A 269 -12.52 -17.45 -29.72
CA HIS A 269 -13.41 -18.22 -30.56
C HIS A 269 -12.97 -19.67 -30.45
N VAL A 270 -13.65 -20.45 -29.60
CA VAL A 270 -13.67 -21.89 -29.76
C VAL A 270 -14.48 -22.10 -31.02
N VAL A 271 -13.79 -22.11 -32.16
CA VAL A 271 -14.35 -22.66 -33.40
C VAL A 271 -14.71 -24.11 -33.03
N PRO A 272 -16.00 -24.50 -33.07
CA PRO A 272 -16.35 -25.87 -32.77
C PRO A 272 -15.63 -26.74 -33.82
N GLU A 273 -14.85 -27.70 -33.34
CA GLU A 273 -14.17 -28.67 -34.19
C GLU A 273 -15.26 -29.37 -35.02
N ALA A 274 -15.24 -29.15 -36.33
CA ALA A 274 -16.21 -29.74 -37.23
C ALA A 274 -16.18 -31.26 -37.04
N SER A 275 -17.33 -31.84 -36.67
CA SER A 275 -17.47 -33.28 -36.48
C SER A 275 -17.04 -34.01 -37.74
N ALA A 276 -15.95 -34.77 -37.65
CA ALA A 276 -15.49 -35.60 -38.75
C ALA A 276 -16.58 -36.61 -39.14
N PRO A 277 -16.85 -36.82 -40.44
CA PRO A 277 -17.90 -37.75 -40.86
C PRO A 277 -17.53 -39.18 -40.47
N PRO A 278 -18.52 -40.04 -40.16
CA PRO A 278 -18.27 -41.38 -39.66
C PRO A 278 -17.48 -42.23 -40.68
N ARG A 279 -16.38 -42.82 -40.22
CA ARG A 279 -15.55 -43.76 -41.01
C ARG A 279 -16.39 -44.98 -41.41
N LYS A 280 -16.55 -45.22 -42.72
CA LYS A 280 -17.14 -46.45 -43.26
C LYS A 280 -16.37 -47.68 -42.78
N ALA A 281 -17.09 -48.64 -42.20
CA ALA A 281 -16.56 -49.92 -41.76
C ALA A 281 -15.91 -50.70 -42.91
N ARG A 282 -14.62 -51.02 -42.79
CA ARG A 282 -13.91 -51.95 -43.68
C ARG A 282 -14.43 -53.37 -43.41
N ARG A 283 -15.15 -53.96 -44.37
CA ARG A 283 -15.49 -55.40 -44.36
C ARG A 283 -14.20 -56.22 -44.43
N GLY A 284 -13.89 -56.96 -43.37
CA GLY A 284 -12.80 -57.91 -43.33
C GLY A 284 -13.09 -59.10 -44.26
N ASN A 285 -12.18 -59.33 -45.21
CA ASN A 285 -12.25 -60.46 -46.13
C ASN A 285 -11.58 -61.68 -45.45
N LYS A 286 -12.37 -62.67 -45.02
CA LYS A 286 -11.87 -63.98 -44.57
C LYS A 286 -11.41 -64.76 -45.79
N ARG A 287 -10.11 -65.05 -45.89
CA ARG A 287 -9.60 -66.19 -46.68
C ARG A 287 -8.90 -67.16 -45.74
N LEU A 288 -9.55 -68.29 -45.52
CA LEU A 288 -8.98 -69.52 -44.98
C LEU A 288 -8.42 -70.31 -46.17
N SER A 289 -7.20 -70.81 -45.99
CA SER A 289 -6.47 -71.70 -46.88
C SER A 289 -7.08 -73.10 -46.89
N ALA A 290 -7.17 -73.72 -48.08
CA ALA A 290 -7.24 -75.16 -48.26
C ALA A 290 -6.64 -75.52 -49.63
N GLY A 291 -5.69 -76.46 -49.66
CA GLY A 291 -5.12 -77.07 -50.87
C GLY A 291 -3.79 -76.49 -51.30
#